data_AF-A0A919YE98-F1
#
_entry.id   AF-A0A919YE98-F1
#
_cell.length_a   1.000
_cell.length_b   1.000
_cell.length_c   1.000
_cell.angle_alpha   90.00
_cell.angle_beta   90.00
_cell.angle_gamma   90.00
#
_symmetry.space_group_name_H-M   'P 1'
#
loop_
_entity.id
_entity.type
_entity.pdbx_description
1 polymer ?
#
loop_
_entity_poly.entity_id
_entity_poly.type
_entity_poly.pdbx_seq_one_letter_code
_entity_poly.pdbx_strand_id
1 'polypeptide(L)'
;MFVDIRNEFGQRVRELRARSGMSQESLAYRAGLDRTYLSGVERGERNVSLVNIEKIAAALSVSVEYMFSSERFSSTPAYQPNDFSIPFTERFKYQLDADRRVLAFQVHGLLTGDNVDFMSKTLMGICSSFGKGELRLFVDHRDMKASDGEPVVYSPIVADRAIAFQRNLLLYSSKAVVLCNSEFQVHQLKRITQESGIPTVPLFGRDKDMVGQAYELLDINGNDLIKVH
;
A
#
# COMPACT_ATOMS: atom_id res chain seq x y z
N MET A 1 12.36 19.40 0.42
CA MET A 1 12.77 19.67 1.82
C MET A 1 12.52 18.39 2.59
N PHE A 2 13.55 17.74 3.13
CA PHE A 2 13.35 16.51 3.90
C PHE A 2 12.56 16.84 5.17
N VAL A 3 11.50 16.08 5.43
CA VAL A 3 10.72 16.18 6.67
C VAL A 3 11.61 15.69 7.82
N ASP A 4 11.72 16.48 8.89
CA ASP A 4 12.49 16.09 10.07
C ASP A 4 11.73 15.02 10.86
N ILE A 5 12.29 13.81 10.90
CA ILE A 5 11.71 12.64 11.59
C ILE A 5 11.36 12.92 13.06
N ARG A 6 12.10 13.82 13.72
CA ARG A 6 11.83 14.20 15.12
C ARG A 6 10.49 14.91 15.26
N ASN A 7 10.14 15.75 14.29
CA ASN A 7 8.85 16.44 14.27
C ASN A 7 7.71 15.45 14.04
N GLU A 8 7.87 14.52 13.09
CA GLU A 8 6.84 13.52 12.80
C GLU A 8 6.61 12.57 13.97
N PHE A 9 7.70 12.12 14.61
CA PHE A 9 7.61 11.31 15.81
C PHE A 9 6.96 12.07 16.97
N GLY A 10 7.38 13.32 17.21
CA GLY A 10 6.81 14.16 18.26
C GLY A 10 5.31 14.41 18.09
N GLN A 11 4.87 14.68 16.86
CA GLN A 11 3.44 14.82 16.53
C GLN A 11 2.68 13.50 16.78
N ARG A 12 3.24 12.36 16.37
CA ARG A 12 2.62 11.06 16.60
C ARG A 12 2.43 10.74 18.07
N VAL A 13 3.44 11.04 18.91
CA VAL A 13 3.33 10.91 20.37
C VAL A 13 2.21 11.79 20.91
N ARG A 14 2.13 13.05 20.48
CA ARG A 14 1.07 13.98 20.89
C ARG A 14 -0.33 13.47 20.52
N GLU A 15 -0.50 12.95 19.31
CA GLU A 15 -1.78 12.40 18.83
C GLU A 15 -2.22 11.20 19.66
N LEU A 16 -1.33 10.22 19.87
CA LEU A 16 -1.63 9.03 20.66
C LEU A 16 -1.92 9.40 22.13
N ARG A 17 -1.18 10.36 22.68
CA ARG A 17 -1.41 10.90 24.01
C ARG A 17 -2.80 11.54 24.13
N ALA A 18 -3.17 12.40 23.18
CA ALA A 18 -4.46 13.07 23.15
C ALA A 18 -5.61 12.06 23.02
N ARG A 19 -5.48 11.06 22.13
CA ARG A 19 -6.44 9.96 21.98
C ARG A 19 -6.61 9.13 23.25
N SER A 20 -5.55 9.02 24.05
CA SER A 20 -5.56 8.31 25.33
C SER A 20 -6.04 9.18 26.50
N GLY A 21 -6.43 10.44 26.24
CA GLY A 21 -6.91 11.37 27.26
C GLY A 21 -5.84 11.84 28.26
N MET A 22 -4.54 11.66 27.96
CA MET A 22 -3.46 11.96 28.91
C MET A 22 -2.92 13.39 28.74
N SER A 23 -2.60 14.04 29.87
CA SER A 23 -1.75 15.23 29.86
C SER A 23 -0.28 14.86 29.60
N GLN A 24 0.56 15.83 29.20
CA GLN A 24 2.01 15.60 29.08
C GLN A 24 2.60 15.10 30.40
N GLU A 25 2.16 15.65 31.53
CA GLU A 25 2.60 15.22 32.86
C GLU A 25 2.22 13.76 33.15
N SER A 26 0.98 13.37 32.83
CA SER A 26 0.50 12.01 33.03
C SER A 26 1.29 10.99 32.19
N LEU A 27 1.54 11.30 30.91
CA LEU A 27 2.35 10.43 30.06
C LEU A 27 3.80 10.36 30.54
N ALA A 28 4.40 11.49 30.93
CA ALA A 28 5.78 11.53 31.40
C ALA A 28 5.95 10.68 32.66
N TYR A 29 5.02 10.82 33.62
CA TYR A 29 4.99 10.01 34.83
C TYR A 29 4.88 8.52 34.53
N ARG A 30 3.92 8.11 33.69
CA ARG A 30 3.75 6.70 33.29
C ARG A 30 4.96 6.13 32.56
N ALA A 31 5.61 6.93 31.72
CA ALA A 31 6.80 6.52 30.99
C ALA A 31 8.08 6.54 31.84
N GLY A 32 8.02 7.06 33.08
CA GLY A 32 9.20 7.26 33.91
C GLY A 32 10.20 8.26 33.27
N LEU A 33 9.67 9.32 32.66
CA LEU A 33 10.42 10.36 31.98
C LEU A 33 10.17 11.73 32.63
N ASP A 34 11.14 12.64 32.48
CA ASP A 34 10.93 14.03 32.86
C ASP A 34 9.88 14.70 31.94
N ARG A 35 9.00 15.51 32.53
CA ARG A 35 7.92 16.21 31.79
C ARG A 35 8.49 17.16 30.74
N THR A 36 9.58 17.86 31.03
CA THR A 36 10.22 18.79 30.09
C THR A 36 10.88 18.02 28.95
N TYR A 37 11.48 16.86 29.26
CA TYR A 37 11.99 15.94 28.24
C TYR A 37 10.88 15.48 27.29
N LEU A 38 9.75 14.96 27.81
CA LEU A 38 8.62 14.54 26.99
C LEU A 38 8.06 15.71 26.16
N SER A 39 7.95 16.89 26.76
CA SER A 39 7.50 18.10 26.07
C SER A 39 8.43 18.47 24.90
N GLY A 40 9.74 18.34 25.08
CA GLY A 40 10.74 18.51 24.01
C GLY A 40 10.65 17.43 22.93
N VAL A 41 10.34 16.18 23.27
CA VAL A 41 10.07 15.10 22.29
C VAL A 41 8.87 15.48 21.41
N GLU A 42 7.75 15.90 22.01
CA GLU A 42 6.55 16.26 21.24
C GLU A 42 6.74 17.50 20.33
N ARG A 43 7.71 18.36 20.62
CA ARG A 43 8.07 19.50 19.77
C ARG A 43 9.15 19.18 18.73
N GLY A 44 9.64 17.94 18.69
CA GLY A 44 10.73 17.53 17.79
C GLY A 44 12.11 18.09 18.17
N GLU A 45 12.25 18.67 19.37
CA GLU A 45 13.49 19.26 19.88
C GLU A 45 14.45 18.24 20.50
N ARG A 46 14.06 16.95 20.52
CA ARG A 46 14.82 15.86 21.11
C ARG A 46 14.99 14.73 20.11
N ASN A 47 16.21 14.21 20.03
CA ASN A 47 16.47 12.90 19.45
C ASN A 47 16.22 11.85 20.54
N VAL A 48 15.03 11.25 20.56
CA VAL A 48 14.63 10.28 21.59
C VAL A 48 15.36 8.95 21.38
N SER A 49 15.83 8.32 22.45
CA SER A 49 16.49 7.01 22.37
C SER A 49 15.46 5.88 22.24
N LEU A 50 15.88 4.73 21.70
CA LEU A 50 15.01 3.54 21.55
C LEU A 50 14.36 3.09 22.86
N VAL A 51 15.12 3.11 23.97
CA VAL A 51 14.61 2.77 25.32
C VAL A 51 13.49 3.73 25.75
N ASN A 52 13.61 5.01 25.43
CA ASN A 52 12.57 5.98 25.77
C ASN A 52 11.36 5.86 24.84
N ILE A 53 11.55 5.49 23.57
CA ILE A 53 10.44 5.16 22.66
C ILE A 53 9.63 3.98 23.20
N GLU A 54 10.29 2.90 23.61
CA GLU A 54 9.64 1.73 24.22
C GLU A 54 8.84 2.11 25.47
N LYS A 55 9.42 2.90 26.38
CA LYS A 55 8.73 3.42 27.57
C LYS A 55 7.50 4.25 27.23
N ILE A 56 7.59 5.13 26.24
CA ILE A 56 6.46 5.95 25.79
C ILE A 56 5.37 5.07 25.17
N ALA A 57 5.73 4.06 24.37
CA ALA A 57 4.79 3.12 23.76
C ALA A 57 4.05 2.30 24.83
N ALA A 58 4.78 1.76 25.79
CA ALA A 58 4.20 1.04 26.94
C ALA A 58 3.26 1.94 27.76
N ALA A 59 3.67 3.18 28.05
CA ALA A 59 2.85 4.15 28.79
C ALA A 59 1.53 4.51 28.07
N LEU A 60 1.56 4.53 26.74
CA LEU A 60 0.41 4.73 25.85
C LEU A 60 -0.40 3.45 25.58
N SER A 61 0.04 2.29 26.09
CA SER A 61 -0.60 0.98 25.85
C SER A 61 -0.69 0.60 24.36
N VAL A 62 0.36 0.90 23.60
CA VAL A 62 0.49 0.53 22.19
C VAL A 62 1.81 -0.20 21.95
N SER A 63 1.88 -1.01 20.89
CA SER A 63 3.15 -1.58 20.45
C SER A 63 4.05 -0.51 19.84
N VAL A 64 5.37 -0.73 19.86
CA VAL A 64 6.33 0.14 19.14
C VAL A 64 5.98 0.18 17.65
N GLU A 65 5.60 -0.95 17.06
CA GLU A 65 5.14 -1.03 15.67
C GLU A 65 3.95 -0.06 15.40
N TYR A 66 2.90 -0.10 16.22
CA TYR A 66 1.74 0.79 16.08
C TYR A 66 2.10 2.27 16.25
N MET A 67 3.15 2.57 17.02
CA MET A 67 3.68 3.93 17.13
C MET A 67 4.19 4.43 15.78
N PHE A 68 4.88 3.58 15.01
CA PHE A 68 5.46 3.91 13.70
C PHE A 68 4.59 3.53 12.49
N SER A 69 3.38 3.00 12.69
CA SER A 69 2.50 2.56 11.60
C SER A 69 1.81 3.69 10.82
N SER A 70 2.15 4.95 11.07
CA SER A 70 1.57 6.11 10.37
C SER A 70 2.32 6.39 9.07
N GLU A 71 1.58 6.72 8.00
CA GLU A 71 2.13 7.06 6.66
C GLU A 71 3.21 8.16 6.70
N ARG A 72 3.22 9.00 7.74
CA ARG A 72 4.25 10.03 7.96
C ARG A 72 5.68 9.48 8.07
N PHE A 73 5.81 8.21 8.47
CA PHE A 73 7.11 7.55 8.62
C PHE A 73 7.55 6.81 7.34
N SER A 74 6.72 6.81 6.30
CA SER A 74 6.95 6.09 5.04
C SER A 74 7.53 6.99 3.93
N SER A 75 8.25 8.05 4.30
CA SER A 75 8.76 9.05 3.34
C SER A 75 9.88 8.52 2.43
N THR A 76 10.52 7.43 2.82
CA THR A 76 11.50 6.70 2.00
C THR A 76 10.94 5.30 1.76
N PRO A 77 10.90 4.82 0.50
CA PRO A 77 10.36 3.51 0.23
C PRO A 77 11.24 2.43 0.90
N ALA A 78 10.58 1.47 1.54
CA ALA A 78 11.21 0.38 2.29
C ALA A 78 11.72 -0.70 1.33
N TYR A 79 12.80 -0.40 0.59
CA TYR A 79 13.43 -1.37 -0.28
C TYR A 79 14.95 -1.27 -0.31
N GLN A 80 15.58 -2.41 -0.49
CA GLN A 80 17.00 -2.57 -0.76
C GLN A 80 17.23 -2.59 -2.27
N PRO A 81 18.43 -2.18 -2.77
CA PRO A 81 18.76 -2.30 -4.19
C PRO A 81 18.54 -3.71 -4.77
N ASN A 82 18.74 -4.74 -3.95
CA ASN A 82 18.54 -6.14 -4.35
C ASN A 82 17.08 -6.50 -4.64
N ASP A 83 16.11 -5.74 -4.14
CA ASP A 83 14.69 -5.95 -4.45
C ASP A 83 14.37 -5.66 -5.95
N PHE A 84 15.30 -5.04 -6.68
CA PHE A 84 15.19 -4.76 -8.12
C PHE A 84 16.15 -5.60 -8.99
N SER A 85 16.76 -6.64 -8.42
CA SER A 85 17.71 -7.50 -9.13
C SER A 85 17.09 -8.24 -10.32
N ILE A 86 15.81 -8.60 -10.23
CA ILE A 86 15.07 -9.22 -11.32
C ILE A 86 14.48 -8.12 -12.23
N PRO A 87 14.76 -8.14 -13.54
CA PRO A 87 14.23 -7.16 -14.49
C PRO A 87 12.71 -7.04 -14.43
N PHE A 88 12.21 -5.81 -14.58
CA PHE A 88 10.78 -5.55 -14.48
C PHE A 88 9.95 -6.34 -15.52
N THR A 89 10.50 -6.57 -16.72
CA THR A 89 9.89 -7.37 -17.79
C THR A 89 9.68 -8.84 -17.41
N GLU A 90 10.45 -9.35 -16.45
CA GLU A 90 10.28 -10.70 -15.92
C GLU A 90 9.24 -10.75 -14.80
N ARG A 91 9.05 -9.62 -14.10
CA ARG A 91 8.15 -9.51 -12.95
C ARG A 91 6.73 -9.05 -13.29
N PHE A 92 6.57 -8.30 -14.37
CA PHE A 92 5.27 -7.84 -14.88
C PHE A 92 4.74 -8.78 -15.96
N LYS A 93 3.60 -9.40 -15.70
CA LYS A 93 2.90 -10.27 -16.65
C LYS A 93 1.49 -9.75 -16.87
N TYR A 94 0.99 -9.87 -18.08
CA TYR A 94 -0.38 -9.53 -18.42
C TYR A 94 -0.90 -10.46 -19.51
N GLN A 95 -2.22 -10.61 -19.57
CA GLN A 95 -2.92 -11.40 -20.56
C GLN A 95 -4.24 -10.73 -20.90
N LEU A 96 -4.55 -10.66 -22.19
CA LEU A 96 -5.84 -10.24 -22.70
C LEU A 96 -6.58 -11.47 -23.23
N ASP A 97 -7.76 -11.74 -22.68
CA ASP A 97 -8.78 -12.58 -23.30
C ASP A 97 -9.80 -11.64 -23.97
N ALA A 98 -9.66 -11.45 -25.28
CA ALA A 98 -10.50 -10.51 -26.03
C ALA A 98 -11.93 -11.01 -26.17
N ASP A 99 -12.14 -12.32 -26.28
CA ASP A 99 -13.46 -12.94 -26.46
C ASP A 99 -14.29 -12.77 -25.18
N ARG A 100 -13.68 -13.02 -24.03
CA ARG A 100 -14.31 -12.81 -22.72
C ARG A 100 -14.17 -11.37 -22.22
N ARG A 101 -13.45 -10.51 -22.93
CA ARG A 101 -13.17 -9.11 -22.56
C ARG A 101 -12.57 -8.99 -21.17
N VAL A 102 -11.57 -9.81 -20.86
CA VAL A 102 -10.87 -9.77 -19.57
C VAL A 102 -9.41 -9.41 -19.78
N LEU A 103 -8.96 -8.36 -19.11
CA LEU A 103 -7.56 -7.99 -19.04
C LEU A 103 -7.04 -8.35 -17.65
N ALA A 104 -6.10 -9.27 -17.61
CA ALA A 104 -5.44 -9.70 -16.40
C ALA A 104 -4.00 -9.19 -16.35
N PHE A 105 -3.52 -8.77 -15.18
CA PHE A 105 -2.10 -8.53 -14.98
C PHE A 105 -1.66 -8.78 -13.55
N GLN A 106 -0.36 -9.04 -13.38
CA GLN A 106 0.29 -9.22 -12.11
C GLN A 106 1.67 -8.56 -12.11
N VAL A 107 2.10 -8.16 -10.92
CA VAL A 107 3.43 -7.65 -10.65
C VAL A 107 4.01 -8.43 -9.47
N HIS A 108 5.19 -9.00 -9.66
CA HIS A 108 6.00 -9.54 -8.58
C HIS A 108 7.01 -8.48 -8.11
N GLY A 109 7.24 -8.39 -6.81
CA GLY A 109 8.21 -7.47 -6.26
C GLY A 109 7.80 -6.00 -6.35
N LEU A 110 8.80 -5.12 -6.36
CA LEU A 110 8.61 -3.70 -6.13
C LEU A 110 8.54 -2.88 -7.43
N LEU A 111 7.88 -1.73 -7.34
CA LEU A 111 7.71 -0.79 -8.43
C LEU A 111 8.52 0.47 -8.19
N THR A 112 9.24 0.91 -9.23
CA THR A 112 9.70 2.29 -9.39
C THR A 112 8.66 3.11 -10.15
N GLY A 113 8.81 4.43 -10.17
CA GLY A 113 7.92 5.29 -10.95
C GLY A 113 7.95 4.93 -12.43
N ASP A 114 9.12 4.59 -12.97
CA ASP A 114 9.29 4.24 -14.38
C ASP A 114 8.65 2.88 -14.70
N ASN A 115 8.60 1.95 -13.73
CA ASN A 115 7.85 0.71 -13.88
C ASN A 115 6.35 0.99 -14.03
N VAL A 116 5.80 1.91 -13.24
CA VAL A 116 4.39 2.31 -13.35
C VAL A 116 4.11 2.95 -14.70
N ASP A 117 4.98 3.83 -15.17
CA ASP A 117 4.81 4.48 -16.48
C ASP A 117 4.86 3.47 -17.63
N PHE A 118 5.76 2.49 -17.56
CA PHE A 118 5.83 1.40 -18.51
C PHE A 118 4.54 0.57 -18.53
N MET A 119 4.06 0.14 -17.35
CA MET A 119 2.80 -0.60 -17.22
C MET A 119 1.63 0.19 -17.80
N SER A 120 1.54 1.47 -17.42
CA SER A 120 0.49 2.37 -17.88
C SER A 120 0.48 2.47 -19.39
N LYS A 121 1.64 2.73 -20.02
CA LYS A 121 1.74 2.79 -21.48
C LYS A 121 1.32 1.47 -22.15
N THR A 122 1.80 0.34 -21.64
CA THR A 122 1.50 -0.98 -22.21
C THR A 122 0.03 -1.33 -22.10
N LEU A 123 -0.56 -1.24 -20.91
CA LEU A 123 -1.94 -1.65 -20.68
C LEU A 123 -2.94 -0.68 -21.30
N MET A 124 -2.67 0.63 -21.28
CA MET A 124 -3.52 1.61 -21.95
C MET A 124 -3.51 1.44 -23.46
N GLY A 125 -2.39 1.02 -24.06
CA GLY A 125 -2.32 0.66 -25.48
C GLY A 125 -3.18 -0.55 -25.84
N ILE A 126 -3.40 -1.47 -24.91
CA ILE A 126 -4.34 -2.58 -25.08
C ILE A 126 -5.77 -2.08 -24.93
N CYS A 127 -6.06 -1.34 -23.84
CA CYS A 127 -7.39 -0.84 -23.53
C CYS A 127 -7.95 0.10 -24.60
N SER A 128 -7.10 0.85 -25.32
CA SER A 128 -7.55 1.75 -26.40
C SER A 128 -8.22 1.03 -27.58
N SER A 129 -8.08 -0.30 -27.68
CA SER A 129 -8.81 -1.12 -28.66
C SER A 129 -10.24 -1.44 -28.24
N PHE A 130 -10.67 -1.02 -27.04
CA PHE A 130 -11.98 -1.28 -26.45
C PHE A 130 -12.68 0.04 -26.09
N GLY A 131 -14.01 -0.01 -26.02
CA GLY A 131 -14.83 1.06 -25.48
C GLY A 131 -14.70 1.21 -23.96
N LYS A 132 -15.19 2.35 -23.45
CA LYS A 132 -15.28 2.57 -21.99
C LYS A 132 -16.21 1.55 -21.35
N GLY A 133 -15.81 1.02 -20.20
CA GLY A 133 -16.59 0.03 -19.45
C GLY A 133 -16.73 -1.33 -20.14
N GLU A 134 -15.95 -1.65 -21.18
CA GLU A 134 -16.11 -2.92 -21.91
C GLU A 134 -15.29 -4.08 -21.35
N LEU A 135 -14.24 -3.80 -20.59
CA LEU A 135 -13.34 -4.82 -20.05
C LEU A 135 -13.71 -5.19 -18.62
N ARG A 136 -13.37 -6.41 -18.22
CA ARG A 136 -13.26 -6.81 -16.82
C ARG A 136 -11.78 -6.88 -16.47
N LEU A 137 -11.41 -6.37 -15.30
CA LEU A 137 -10.01 -6.33 -14.86
C LEU A 137 -9.75 -7.37 -13.79
N PHE A 138 -8.72 -8.19 -13.99
CA PHE A 138 -8.17 -9.04 -12.95
C PHE A 138 -6.76 -8.56 -12.59
N VAL A 139 -6.54 -8.24 -11.33
CA VAL A 139 -5.27 -7.68 -10.87
C VAL A 139 -4.74 -8.52 -9.73
N ASP A 140 -3.60 -9.17 -9.91
CA ASP A 140 -2.96 -9.96 -8.85
C ASP A 140 -1.75 -9.20 -8.29
N HIS A 141 -1.92 -8.66 -7.08
CA HIS A 141 -0.88 -7.93 -6.37
C HIS A 141 -0.33 -8.70 -5.16
N ARG A 142 -0.68 -9.99 -4.99
CA ARG A 142 -0.28 -10.77 -3.80
C ARG A 142 1.23 -10.84 -3.61
N ASP A 143 1.98 -10.81 -4.71
CA ASP A 143 3.44 -10.88 -4.72
C ASP A 143 4.13 -9.52 -4.89
N MET A 144 3.40 -8.40 -4.74
CA MET A 144 3.99 -7.05 -4.69
C MET A 144 4.65 -6.77 -3.33
N LYS A 145 5.63 -7.58 -2.97
CA LYS A 145 6.31 -7.60 -1.66
C LYS A 145 7.80 -7.38 -1.83
N ALA A 146 8.49 -6.95 -0.77
CA ALA A 146 9.95 -6.93 -0.75
C ALA A 146 10.50 -8.37 -0.73
N SER A 147 11.81 -8.54 -0.94
CA SER A 147 12.46 -9.85 -0.96
C SER A 147 12.36 -10.61 0.38
N ASP A 148 12.12 -9.90 1.49
CA ASP A 148 11.83 -10.47 2.80
C ASP A 148 10.37 -10.92 2.97
N GLY A 149 9.51 -10.70 1.97
CA GLY A 149 8.11 -11.08 1.96
C GLY A 149 7.17 -10.02 2.58
N GLU A 150 7.70 -8.90 3.06
CA GLU A 150 6.89 -7.85 3.67
C GLU A 150 6.19 -6.99 2.60
N PRO A 151 4.91 -6.59 2.81
CA PRO A 151 4.24 -5.63 1.96
C PRO A 151 4.95 -4.27 2.00
N VAL A 152 5.14 -3.65 0.84
CA VAL A 152 5.85 -2.37 0.75
C VAL A 152 4.89 -1.18 0.66
N VAL A 153 5.23 -0.12 1.39
CA VAL A 153 4.66 1.21 1.19
C VAL A 153 5.49 1.94 0.14
N TYR A 154 4.83 2.30 -0.96
CA TYR A 154 5.46 3.00 -2.06
C TYR A 154 5.75 4.46 -1.73
N SER A 155 6.81 5.01 -2.34
CA SER A 155 7.11 6.44 -2.24
C SER A 155 5.95 7.28 -2.81
N PRO A 156 5.80 8.55 -2.40
CA PRO A 156 4.73 9.42 -2.91
C PRO A 156 4.67 9.48 -4.44
N ILE A 157 5.84 9.53 -5.11
CA ILE A 157 5.92 9.56 -6.58
C ILE A 157 5.34 8.29 -7.22
N VAL A 158 5.66 7.11 -6.68
CA VAL A 158 5.15 5.84 -7.18
C VAL A 158 3.65 5.75 -6.89
N ALA A 159 3.21 6.16 -5.70
CA ALA A 159 1.80 6.19 -5.33
C ALA A 159 0.98 7.10 -6.26
N ASP A 160 1.44 8.33 -6.51
CA ASP A 160 0.76 9.29 -7.39
C ASP A 160 0.63 8.75 -8.83
N ARG A 161 1.72 8.19 -9.37
CA ARG A 161 1.70 7.55 -10.70
C ARG A 161 0.76 6.35 -10.73
N ALA A 162 0.76 5.51 -9.70
CA ALA A 162 -0.09 4.33 -9.62
C ALA A 162 -1.58 4.71 -9.53
N ILE A 163 -1.92 5.74 -8.76
CA ILE A 163 -3.28 6.28 -8.66
C ILE A 163 -3.74 6.80 -10.03
N ALA A 164 -2.89 7.58 -10.73
CA ALA A 164 -3.22 8.08 -12.06
C ALA A 164 -3.43 6.95 -13.08
N PHE A 165 -2.55 5.94 -13.06
CA PHE A 165 -2.68 4.74 -13.88
C PHE A 165 -3.99 4.00 -13.59
N GLN A 166 -4.31 3.71 -12.33
CA GLN A 166 -5.54 3.01 -11.94
C GLN A 166 -6.79 3.77 -12.36
N ARG A 167 -6.84 5.10 -12.17
CA ARG A 167 -7.98 5.92 -12.62
C ARG A 167 -8.21 5.81 -14.12
N ASN A 168 -7.15 5.88 -14.92
CA ASN A 168 -7.24 5.76 -16.38
C ASN A 168 -7.66 4.36 -16.82
N LEU A 169 -7.08 3.33 -16.21
CA LEU A 169 -7.38 1.94 -16.52
C LEU A 169 -8.84 1.61 -16.20
N LEU A 170 -9.33 2.08 -15.06
CA LEU A 170 -10.70 1.84 -14.62
C LEU A 170 -11.73 2.41 -15.60
N LEU A 171 -11.45 3.48 -16.36
CA LEU A 171 -12.39 4.00 -17.37
C LEU A 171 -12.82 2.97 -18.43
N TYR A 172 -11.98 1.97 -18.70
CA TYR A 172 -12.26 0.89 -19.65
C TYR A 172 -12.92 -0.31 -18.99
N SER A 173 -13.07 -0.30 -17.67
CA SER A 173 -13.50 -1.41 -16.85
C SER A 173 -14.98 -1.32 -16.48
N SER A 174 -15.74 -2.36 -16.76
CA SER A 174 -17.07 -2.60 -16.15
C SER A 174 -16.95 -3.05 -14.70
N LYS A 175 -15.89 -3.82 -14.38
CA LYS A 175 -15.65 -4.40 -13.06
C LYS A 175 -14.18 -4.75 -12.89
N ALA A 176 -13.63 -4.46 -11.71
CA ALA A 176 -12.27 -4.84 -11.36
C ALA A 176 -12.27 -5.75 -10.12
N VAL A 177 -11.48 -6.81 -10.14
CA VAL A 177 -11.19 -7.66 -8.98
C VAL A 177 -9.69 -7.64 -8.72
N VAL A 178 -9.31 -7.31 -7.49
CA VAL A 178 -7.91 -7.09 -7.12
C VAL A 178 -7.54 -7.99 -5.95
N LEU A 179 -6.56 -8.87 -6.13
CA LEU A 179 -5.99 -9.67 -5.06
C LEU A 179 -4.92 -8.85 -4.34
N CYS A 180 -5.20 -8.45 -3.11
CA CYS A 180 -4.37 -7.55 -2.33
C CYS A 180 -3.36 -8.32 -1.47
N ASN A 181 -2.20 -7.71 -1.22
CA ASN A 181 -1.16 -8.27 -0.35
C ASN A 181 -1.21 -7.79 1.11
N SER A 182 -2.01 -6.76 1.41
CA SER A 182 -2.08 -6.10 2.72
C SER A 182 -3.41 -5.40 2.96
N GLU A 183 -3.80 -5.21 4.22
CA GLU A 183 -4.96 -4.39 4.60
C GLU A 183 -4.82 -2.95 4.13
N PHE A 184 -3.58 -2.42 4.12
CA PHE A 184 -3.28 -1.10 3.61
C PHE A 184 -3.71 -0.94 2.14
N GLN A 185 -3.35 -1.91 1.29
CA GLN A 185 -3.72 -1.89 -0.12
C GLN A 185 -5.24 -1.98 -0.31
N VAL A 186 -5.94 -2.76 0.52
CA VAL A 186 -7.41 -2.82 0.52
C VAL A 186 -8.01 -1.45 0.80
N HIS A 187 -7.51 -0.74 1.81
CA HIS A 187 -8.01 0.58 2.17
C HIS A 187 -7.75 1.63 1.08
N GLN A 188 -6.56 1.61 0.47
CA GLN A 188 -6.22 2.48 -0.66
C GLN A 188 -7.14 2.24 -1.86
N LEU A 189 -7.35 0.98 -2.23
CA LEU A 189 -8.26 0.63 -3.34
C LEU A 189 -9.70 1.04 -3.05
N LYS A 190 -10.20 0.81 -1.83
CA LYS A 190 -11.56 1.25 -1.45
C LYS A 190 -11.74 2.76 -1.63
N ARG A 191 -10.73 3.56 -1.27
CA ARG A 191 -10.76 5.02 -1.45
C ARG A 191 -10.81 5.41 -2.94
N ILE A 192 -9.95 4.82 -3.77
CA ILE A 192 -9.92 5.09 -5.23
C ILE A 192 -11.24 4.65 -5.88
N THR A 193 -11.80 3.53 -5.43
CA THR A 193 -13.08 2.98 -5.91
C THR A 193 -14.22 3.96 -5.69
N GLN A 194 -14.34 4.49 -4.47
CA GLN A 194 -15.38 5.46 -4.10
C GLN A 194 -15.34 6.72 -4.97
N GLU A 195 -14.15 7.15 -5.38
CA GLU A 195 -13.97 8.32 -6.26
C GLU A 195 -14.25 8.01 -7.74
N SER A 196 -13.97 6.78 -8.20
CA SER A 196 -14.12 6.38 -9.60
C SER A 196 -15.55 6.00 -10.01
N GLY A 197 -16.38 5.57 -9.06
CA GLY A 197 -17.74 5.06 -9.30
C GLY A 197 -17.80 3.66 -9.94
N ILE A 198 -16.66 3.00 -10.13
CA ILE A 198 -16.58 1.69 -10.82
C ILE A 198 -16.49 0.57 -9.79
N PRO A 199 -17.31 -0.51 -9.90
CA PRO A 199 -17.26 -1.63 -8.98
C PRO A 199 -15.87 -2.29 -8.96
N THR A 200 -15.11 -2.03 -7.90
CA THR A 200 -13.82 -2.66 -7.63
C THR A 200 -13.93 -3.49 -6.36
N VAL A 201 -13.58 -4.77 -6.46
CA VAL A 201 -13.64 -5.73 -5.36
C VAL A 201 -12.23 -6.08 -4.92
N PRO A 202 -11.71 -5.48 -3.84
CA PRO A 202 -10.46 -5.91 -3.24
C PRO A 202 -10.69 -7.19 -2.43
N LEU A 203 -9.92 -8.23 -2.73
CA LEU A 203 -9.86 -9.46 -1.95
C LEU A 203 -8.56 -9.48 -1.15
N PHE A 204 -8.62 -9.84 0.13
CA PHE A 204 -7.45 -9.93 1.01
C PHE A 204 -7.64 -11.06 2.01
N GLY A 205 -6.61 -11.90 2.17
CA GLY A 205 -6.66 -13.12 2.99
C GLY A 205 -5.49 -14.05 2.68
N ARG A 206 -5.36 -15.16 3.41
CA ARG A 206 -4.28 -16.15 3.21
C ARG A 206 -4.69 -17.37 2.39
N ASP A 207 -5.94 -17.43 1.91
CA ASP A 207 -6.48 -18.64 1.31
C ASP A 207 -6.27 -18.74 -0.20
N LYS A 208 -5.98 -19.98 -0.64
CA LYS A 208 -5.97 -20.38 -2.06
C LYS A 208 -7.29 -20.05 -2.77
N ASP A 209 -8.37 -19.92 -2.01
CA ASP A 209 -9.71 -19.62 -2.50
C ASP A 209 -9.88 -18.20 -3.07
N MET A 210 -8.97 -17.26 -2.77
CA MET A 210 -9.05 -15.89 -3.33
C MET A 210 -9.03 -15.86 -4.85
N VAL A 211 -8.27 -16.76 -5.48
CA VAL A 211 -8.20 -16.85 -6.94
C VAL A 211 -9.52 -17.40 -7.49
N GLY A 212 -10.08 -18.43 -6.84
CA GLY A 212 -11.39 -19.00 -7.19
C GLY A 212 -12.51 -17.96 -7.09
N GLN A 213 -12.58 -17.26 -5.95
CA GLN A 213 -13.52 -16.15 -5.75
C GLN A 213 -13.36 -15.04 -6.79
N ALA A 214 -12.13 -14.70 -7.17
CA ALA A 214 -11.90 -13.71 -8.20
C ALA A 214 -12.43 -14.17 -9.56
N TYR A 215 -12.23 -15.44 -9.90
CA TYR A 215 -12.74 -16.03 -11.13
C TYR A 215 -14.28 -16.05 -11.16
N GLU A 216 -14.93 -16.42 -10.06
CA GLU A 216 -16.39 -16.36 -9.93
C GLU A 216 -16.90 -14.92 -10.06
N LEU A 217 -16.27 -13.95 -9.39
CA LEU A 217 -16.63 -12.54 -9.46
C LEU A 217 -16.45 -11.95 -10.86
N LEU A 218 -15.47 -12.46 -11.61
CA LEU A 218 -15.20 -12.04 -12.98
C LEU A 218 -15.98 -12.86 -14.01
N ASP A 219 -16.76 -13.87 -13.60
CA ASP A 219 -17.50 -14.76 -14.48
C ASP A 219 -16.59 -15.37 -15.58
N ILE A 220 -15.52 -16.01 -15.10
CA ILE A 220 -14.51 -16.72 -15.90
C ILE A 220 -14.24 -18.09 -15.29
N ASN A 221 -13.98 -19.08 -16.15
CA ASN A 221 -13.54 -20.39 -15.70
C ASN A 221 -12.08 -20.32 -15.22
N GLY A 222 -11.75 -20.99 -14.11
CA GLY A 222 -10.39 -20.97 -13.57
C GLY A 222 -9.34 -21.58 -14.51
N ASN A 223 -8.07 -21.16 -14.34
CA ASN A 223 -6.87 -21.43 -15.16
C ASN A 223 -6.64 -20.56 -16.41
N ASP A 224 -7.53 -19.63 -16.76
CA ASP A 224 -7.46 -18.98 -18.07
C ASP A 224 -6.61 -17.71 -18.18
N LEU A 225 -6.22 -17.06 -17.07
CA LEU A 225 -5.73 -15.67 -17.15
C LEU A 225 -4.37 -15.37 -16.52
N ILE A 226 -3.91 -16.16 -15.54
CA ILE A 226 -2.60 -15.98 -14.91
C ILE A 226 -2.04 -17.36 -14.55
N LYS A 227 -1.05 -17.82 -15.32
CA LYS A 227 -0.25 -19.00 -14.96
C LYS A 227 0.72 -18.58 -13.87
N VAL A 228 0.50 -19.09 -12.65
CA VAL A 228 1.51 -19.05 -11.59
C VAL A 228 2.68 -19.90 -12.09
N HIS A 229 3.85 -19.29 -12.29
CA HIS A 229 5.10 -20.01 -12.54
C HIS A 229 5.83 -20.21 -11.22
#